data_AF-A0A3N5M7H1-F1
#
_entry.id   AF-A0A3N5M7H1-F1
#
_cell.length_a   1.000
_cell.length_b   1.000
_cell.length_c   1.000
_cell.angle_alpha   90.00
_cell.angle_beta   90.00
_cell.angle_gamma   90.00
#
_symmetry.space_group_name_H-M   'P 1'
#
loop_
_entity.id
_entity.type
_entity.pdbx_description
1 polymer ?
#
loop_
_entity_poly.entity_id
_entity_poly.type
_entity_poly.pdbx_seq_one_letter_code
_entity_poly.pdbx_strand_id
1 'polypeptide(L)'
;MKFSLRIIGFILLVVAALLFPPVSFAQSGSSDGPESPAGVVLPEANDYATQVIRNAWDMSEFGDISQYLNQSGQADLLDNISVSDGVFSARALKGQASIVTLLFPNYKNGLLHVGEVGTIYPIDANRFKCLYIATKVNSRAPQGGEPMDQIIVNWYFDENLNNGVYGLTIPGIYLYPEAGSSAPSLRWKLYSLRLENATMALPQWTAWRNSPDGMWRGLAINPTVHYGTSFQIDWVRLTDCNAVSLSIPRSGNEPVSVFVTPEGTNREFQVLVNTTQNPISLDTQGFPPGRYTYAVRQGSGVVATDTFEIAKAPVATFEKPSYTSGVDYATQTGNAWDMNNASDVLSMECIIASFLDGLLSFDTYSFESQPPGCVNISTPTFPVTDPKIYLPVSTPIDTTQYRYLSFYMKAGGPWQNVPEGMIVRWIWLTQGTSGRQDYRCHQVSYGIPFDVVWREIHVDLFAESNGVPEENAGECPGMVAWRDGGPVLNLRFDPNENIMGQTMHQDIDWIRLTKMDEATRGKVFPIVVTLNIPWSELVSNTLYYTTNVSDPDQSVVQLYTSPTGAPSGMLVYLPLVTTQNSGGIIPSSGSRTFYWNTGAVSPGEYYICMTTSTSFGAGPTYCSEAPVSVR
;
A
#
# COMPACT_ATOMS: atom_id res chain seq x y z
N MET A 1 12.64 -28.17 -66.62
CA MET A 1 13.07 -27.26 -67.71
C MET A 1 13.77 -26.07 -67.06
N LYS A 2 15.07 -25.86 -67.37
CA LYS A 2 15.94 -24.68 -67.10
C LYS A 2 15.98 -24.16 -65.64
N PHE A 3 16.94 -24.50 -64.77
CA PHE A 3 18.40 -24.19 -64.72
C PHE A 3 18.80 -22.72 -64.95
N SER A 4 19.34 -22.05 -63.92
CA SER A 4 20.73 -21.53 -63.86
C SER A 4 20.97 -20.74 -62.53
N LEU A 5 21.89 -21.09 -61.60
CA LEU A 5 23.39 -20.95 -61.60
C LEU A 5 23.84 -19.47 -61.46
N ARG A 6 24.81 -18.98 -60.64
CA ARG A 6 26.02 -19.42 -59.88
C ARG A 6 26.34 -18.32 -58.80
N ILE A 7 27.27 -18.38 -57.82
CA ILE A 7 28.75 -18.55 -57.81
C ILE A 7 29.16 -18.66 -56.29
N ILE A 8 29.74 -19.76 -55.77
CA ILE A 8 31.19 -20.06 -55.48
C ILE A 8 31.91 -18.93 -54.68
N GLY A 9 32.65 -19.11 -53.58
CA GLY A 9 33.16 -20.24 -52.81
C GLY A 9 34.39 -19.78 -52.01
N PHE A 10 34.76 -20.42 -50.89
CA PHE A 10 36.13 -20.89 -50.60
C PHE A 10 36.20 -21.72 -49.31
N ILE A 11 37.08 -22.70 -49.38
CA ILE A 11 37.36 -23.83 -48.49
C ILE A 11 38.48 -23.45 -47.50
N LEU A 12 38.43 -23.92 -46.24
CA LEU A 12 39.59 -24.60 -45.63
C LEU A 12 39.18 -25.49 -44.44
N LEU A 13 39.81 -26.66 -44.41
CA LEU A 13 39.54 -27.84 -43.60
C LEU A 13 40.82 -28.14 -42.81
N VAL A 14 40.74 -28.30 -41.49
CA VAL A 14 41.71 -29.11 -40.72
C VAL A 14 40.97 -29.79 -39.56
N VAL A 15 40.79 -31.09 -39.70
CA VAL A 15 40.55 -32.03 -38.60
C VAL A 15 41.91 -32.27 -37.92
N ALA A 16 42.03 -31.91 -36.65
CA ALA A 16 43.06 -32.43 -35.75
C ALA A 16 42.37 -33.19 -34.63
N ALA A 17 42.80 -34.43 -34.46
CA ALA A 17 42.18 -35.42 -33.61
C ALA A 17 42.71 -35.38 -32.17
N LEU A 18 41.86 -35.90 -31.27
CA LEU A 18 42.19 -36.78 -30.15
C LEU A 18 42.73 -36.17 -28.82
N LEU A 19 42.01 -36.58 -27.76
CA LEU A 19 42.45 -36.85 -26.38
C LEU A 19 42.48 -35.67 -25.39
N PHE A 20 41.35 -35.42 -24.73
CA PHE A 20 41.32 -34.95 -23.34
C PHE A 20 40.44 -35.88 -22.49
N PRO A 21 40.87 -36.23 -21.26
CA PRO A 21 40.13 -37.10 -20.35
C PRO A 21 38.83 -36.42 -19.86
N PRO A 22 37.87 -37.16 -19.26
CA PRO A 22 36.78 -36.53 -18.54
C PRO A 22 37.37 -35.66 -17.43
N VAL A 23 37.21 -34.34 -17.56
CA VAL A 23 37.45 -33.44 -16.44
C VAL A 23 36.40 -33.80 -15.40
N SER A 24 36.84 -34.51 -14.37
CA SER A 24 36.10 -34.62 -13.12
C SER A 24 36.01 -33.21 -12.56
N PHE A 25 34.82 -32.61 -12.61
CA PHE A 25 34.56 -31.44 -11.77
C PHE A 25 34.62 -31.92 -10.33
N ALA A 26 35.75 -31.66 -9.69
CA ALA A 26 35.83 -31.72 -8.25
C ALA A 26 34.74 -30.78 -7.72
N GLN A 27 33.80 -31.33 -6.94
CA GLN A 27 33.09 -30.55 -5.95
C GLN A 27 34.14 -29.86 -5.09
N SER A 28 34.37 -28.57 -5.33
CA SER A 28 34.81 -27.70 -4.26
C SER A 28 33.67 -27.74 -3.26
N GLY A 29 33.83 -28.55 -2.21
CA GLY A 29 33.09 -28.36 -0.99
C GLY A 29 33.22 -26.89 -0.64
N SER A 30 32.09 -26.19 -0.66
CA SER A 30 31.95 -24.92 0.01
C SER A 30 32.26 -25.20 1.48
N SER A 31 33.52 -25.00 1.87
CA SER A 31 33.81 -24.68 3.25
C SER A 31 32.93 -23.49 3.58
N ASP A 32 32.06 -23.64 4.59
CA ASP A 32 31.48 -22.53 5.33
C ASP A 32 32.58 -21.48 5.49
N GLY A 33 32.45 -20.39 4.75
CA GLY A 33 33.23 -19.20 5.02
C GLY A 33 32.90 -18.80 6.45
N PRO A 34 33.87 -18.38 7.26
CA PRO A 34 33.55 -17.86 8.57
C PRO A 34 32.51 -16.75 8.38
N GLU A 35 31.39 -16.85 9.10
CA GLU A 35 30.46 -15.74 9.28
C GLU A 35 31.29 -14.46 9.43
N SER A 36 31.07 -13.50 8.54
CA SER A 36 31.60 -12.15 8.70
C SER A 36 31.29 -11.71 10.14
N PRO A 37 32.25 -11.16 10.90
CA PRO A 37 32.02 -10.81 12.30
C PRO A 37 30.75 -9.98 12.38
N ALA A 38 29.85 -10.39 13.29
CA ALA A 38 28.50 -9.83 13.41
C ALA A 38 28.57 -8.30 13.48
N GLY A 39 28.10 -7.63 12.42
CA GLY A 39 27.87 -6.19 12.44
C GLY A 39 26.92 -5.84 13.58
N VAL A 40 26.96 -4.59 14.04
CA VAL A 40 26.03 -4.13 15.08
C VAL A 40 24.61 -4.24 14.52
N VAL A 41 23.73 -4.98 15.22
CA VAL A 41 22.31 -5.05 14.89
C VAL A 41 21.56 -4.06 15.78
N LEU A 42 20.80 -3.15 15.16
CA LEU A 42 20.01 -2.13 15.81
C LEU A 42 18.52 -2.36 15.50
N PRO A 43 17.60 -1.97 16.38
CA PRO A 43 16.18 -2.01 16.05
C PRO A 43 15.83 -1.01 14.96
N GLU A 44 14.85 -1.37 14.14
CA GLU A 44 14.10 -0.39 13.36
C GLU A 44 13.42 0.62 14.29
N ALA A 45 13.51 1.90 13.93
CA ALA A 45 12.79 2.96 14.63
C ALA A 45 11.27 2.90 14.41
N ASN A 46 10.51 3.52 15.30
CA ASN A 46 9.06 3.62 15.12
C ASN A 46 8.73 4.54 13.95
N ASP A 47 8.38 3.95 12.81
CA ASP A 47 8.04 4.64 11.57
C ASP A 47 6.53 4.57 11.30
N TYR A 48 5.98 5.70 10.88
CA TYR A 48 4.56 5.88 10.64
C TYR A 48 4.05 4.97 9.52
N ALA A 49 4.70 4.95 8.36
CA ALA A 49 4.25 4.18 7.20
C ALA A 49 4.25 2.67 7.53
N THR A 50 5.33 2.19 8.15
CA THR A 50 5.48 0.80 8.57
C THR A 50 4.52 0.38 9.68
N GLN A 51 4.29 1.21 10.70
CA GLN A 51 3.52 0.81 11.89
C GLN A 51 2.03 1.15 11.82
N VAL A 52 1.66 2.21 11.11
CA VAL A 52 0.27 2.70 11.04
C VAL A 52 -0.40 2.27 9.75
N ILE A 53 0.21 2.59 8.60
CA ILE A 53 -0.32 2.21 7.28
C ILE A 53 -0.07 0.72 7.01
N ARG A 54 1.03 0.17 7.56
CA ARG A 54 1.53 -1.20 7.29
C ARG A 54 2.09 -1.38 5.87
N ASN A 55 2.41 -0.26 5.23
CA ASN A 55 3.07 -0.20 3.95
C ASN A 55 4.17 0.86 4.04
N ALA A 56 5.43 0.45 3.91
CA ALA A 56 6.57 1.35 4.07
C ALA A 56 6.74 2.19 2.81
N TRP A 57 7.04 3.49 2.93
CA TRP A 57 7.37 4.34 1.78
C TRP A 57 8.79 4.08 1.27
N ASP A 58 9.02 2.89 0.73
CA ASP A 58 10.29 2.39 0.23
C ASP A 58 10.42 2.45 -1.30
N MET A 59 9.43 3.06 -1.96
CA MET A 59 9.33 3.25 -3.40
C MET A 59 9.46 1.92 -4.16
N SER A 60 9.09 0.80 -3.55
CA SER A 60 9.04 -0.51 -4.20
C SER A 60 7.80 -0.66 -5.08
N GLU A 61 6.76 0.13 -4.81
CA GLU A 61 5.51 0.14 -5.55
C GLU A 61 5.02 1.55 -5.87
N PHE A 62 4.20 1.65 -6.93
CA PHE A 62 3.73 2.94 -7.40
C PHE A 62 2.81 3.65 -6.40
N GLY A 63 2.06 2.90 -5.57
CA GLY A 63 1.11 3.54 -4.65
C GLY A 63 1.70 4.18 -3.41
N ASP A 64 3.02 4.08 -3.21
CA ASP A 64 3.73 4.95 -2.27
C ASP A 64 3.61 6.44 -2.63
N ILE A 65 3.37 6.75 -3.92
CA ILE A 65 3.40 8.12 -4.44
C ILE A 65 2.30 8.45 -5.47
N SER A 66 1.47 7.48 -5.85
CA SER A 66 0.53 7.63 -6.98
C SER A 66 -0.68 8.50 -6.66
N GLN A 67 -1.12 8.49 -5.39
CA GLN A 67 -2.34 9.17 -4.98
C GLN A 67 -2.19 10.67 -5.23
N TYR A 68 -3.12 11.23 -5.99
CA TYR A 68 -3.09 12.65 -6.38
C TYR A 68 -1.84 13.10 -7.15
N LEU A 69 -1.05 12.17 -7.69
CA LEU A 69 0.09 12.49 -8.55
C LEU A 69 -0.39 13.33 -9.75
N ASN A 70 0.37 14.38 -10.10
CA ASN A 70 -0.03 15.32 -11.16
C ASN A 70 -1.44 15.93 -10.94
N GLN A 71 -1.81 16.18 -9.68
CA GLN A 71 -3.16 16.63 -9.27
C GLN A 71 -4.25 15.66 -9.73
N SER A 72 -4.00 14.36 -9.52
CA SER A 72 -4.84 13.29 -10.05
C SER A 72 -5.01 13.39 -11.57
N GLY A 73 -3.90 13.60 -12.27
CA GLY A 73 -3.83 13.72 -13.73
C GLY A 73 -4.34 15.02 -14.35
N GLN A 74 -4.81 15.97 -13.56
CA GLN A 74 -5.33 17.24 -14.06
C GLN A 74 -4.24 18.24 -14.47
N ALA A 75 -2.97 17.98 -14.17
CA ALA A 75 -1.87 18.87 -14.53
C ALA A 75 -0.55 18.14 -14.79
N ASP A 76 0.16 18.55 -15.84
CA ASP A 76 1.54 18.12 -16.09
C ASP A 76 2.51 18.83 -15.13
N LEU A 77 2.74 18.23 -13.96
CA LEU A 77 3.66 18.74 -12.92
C LEU A 77 4.97 17.98 -12.92
N LEU A 78 4.91 16.68 -13.18
CA LEU A 78 6.03 15.74 -13.27
C LEU A 78 5.93 14.96 -14.59
N ASP A 79 7.09 14.72 -15.22
CA ASP A 79 7.22 13.77 -16.34
C ASP A 79 8.36 12.77 -16.11
N ASN A 80 8.52 11.83 -17.06
CA ASN A 80 9.46 10.71 -16.95
C ASN A 80 9.33 9.97 -15.60
N ILE A 81 8.07 9.80 -15.16
CA ILE A 81 7.72 9.13 -13.93
C ILE A 81 8.02 7.64 -14.07
N SER A 82 8.75 7.08 -13.11
CA SER A 82 9.04 5.66 -13.02
C SER A 82 9.21 5.23 -11.57
N VAL A 83 8.70 4.05 -11.23
CA VAL A 83 9.01 3.33 -9.99
C VAL A 83 9.64 2.00 -10.37
N SER A 84 10.89 1.81 -10.00
CA SER A 84 11.67 0.61 -10.35
C SER A 84 12.83 0.42 -9.40
N ASP A 85 13.11 -0.82 -8.98
CA ASP A 85 14.24 -1.18 -8.12
C ASP A 85 14.29 -0.39 -6.78
N GLY A 86 13.11 -0.18 -6.18
CA GLY A 86 12.95 0.60 -4.94
C GLY A 86 13.24 2.09 -5.13
N VAL A 87 13.04 2.64 -6.33
CA VAL A 87 13.32 4.05 -6.62
C VAL A 87 12.18 4.65 -7.42
N PHE A 88 11.60 5.70 -6.86
CA PHE A 88 10.78 6.64 -7.61
C PHE A 88 11.66 7.68 -8.29
N SER A 89 11.43 7.94 -9.57
CA SER A 89 12.13 8.97 -10.32
C SER A 89 11.17 9.75 -11.20
N ALA A 90 11.45 11.05 -11.33
CA ALA A 90 10.71 11.94 -12.22
C ALA A 90 11.55 13.18 -12.56
N ARG A 91 11.00 14.03 -13.42
CA ARG A 91 11.50 15.38 -13.68
C ARG A 91 10.41 16.42 -13.45
N ALA A 92 10.77 17.46 -12.71
CA ALA A 92 9.89 18.59 -12.39
C ALA A 92 9.62 19.42 -13.65
N LEU A 93 8.36 19.55 -14.05
CA LEU A 93 7.93 20.43 -15.14
C LEU A 93 7.53 21.82 -14.64
N LYS A 94 7.03 21.91 -13.40
CA LYS A 94 6.60 23.18 -12.78
C LYS A 94 7.18 23.28 -11.38
N GLY A 95 8.21 24.12 -11.20
CA GLY A 95 9.00 24.26 -9.97
C GLY A 95 8.25 24.00 -8.65
N GLN A 96 7.66 25.04 -8.02
CA GLN A 96 6.99 24.90 -6.73
C GLN A 96 5.73 24.00 -6.74
N ALA A 97 5.22 23.61 -7.90
CA ALA A 97 4.04 22.77 -8.03
C ALA A 97 4.35 21.28 -8.18
N SER A 98 5.62 20.89 -8.32
CA SER A 98 6.05 19.49 -8.51
C SER A 98 6.00 18.71 -7.19
N ILE A 99 4.79 18.41 -6.72
CA ILE A 99 4.51 17.75 -5.44
C ILE A 99 4.33 16.24 -5.65
N VAL A 100 4.87 15.48 -4.71
CA VAL A 100 4.77 14.03 -4.57
C VAL A 100 4.05 13.77 -3.25
N THR A 101 2.91 13.08 -3.30
CA THR A 101 2.08 12.84 -2.12
C THR A 101 2.44 11.49 -1.51
N LEU A 102 2.85 11.47 -0.24
CA LEU A 102 3.15 10.23 0.50
C LEU A 102 1.91 9.71 1.24
N LEU A 103 1.13 10.65 1.77
CA LEU A 103 -0.17 10.38 2.36
C LEU A 103 -1.16 11.39 1.81
N PHE A 104 -2.14 10.93 1.05
CA PHE A 104 -3.19 11.78 0.54
C PHE A 104 -4.30 11.92 1.60
N PRO A 105 -4.76 13.14 1.95
CA PRO A 105 -5.80 13.31 2.96
C PRO A 105 -7.10 12.60 2.59
N ASN A 106 -7.65 12.96 1.44
CA ASN A 106 -8.64 12.25 0.65
C ASN A 106 -9.07 13.18 -0.50
N TYR A 107 -9.94 12.71 -1.38
CA TYR A 107 -10.70 13.54 -2.29
C TYR A 107 -11.86 14.25 -1.57
N LYS A 108 -12.19 15.45 -2.06
CA LYS A 108 -13.28 16.25 -1.51
C LYS A 108 -14.62 15.88 -2.13
N ASN A 109 -15.58 15.50 -1.27
CA ASN A 109 -16.98 15.16 -1.58
C ASN A 109 -17.16 14.03 -2.59
N GLY A 110 -18.23 13.23 -2.45
CA GLY A 110 -18.70 12.33 -3.50
C GLY A 110 -17.92 11.02 -3.69
N LEU A 111 -16.87 10.76 -2.90
CA LEU A 111 -16.08 9.53 -2.99
C LEU A 111 -15.97 8.82 -1.63
N LEU A 112 -15.88 7.50 -1.68
CA LEU A 112 -15.62 6.68 -0.50
C LEU A 112 -14.19 6.85 0.00
N HIS A 113 -14.06 6.80 1.32
CA HIS A 113 -12.77 6.82 2.00
C HIS A 113 -12.27 5.38 2.03
N VAL A 114 -11.39 5.02 1.09
CA VAL A 114 -10.82 3.67 0.93
C VAL A 114 -9.31 3.73 0.72
N GLY A 115 -8.63 2.64 1.03
CA GLY A 115 -7.19 2.49 0.83
C GLY A 115 -6.34 3.25 1.86
N GLU A 116 -5.10 3.53 1.49
CA GLU A 116 -4.08 4.11 2.38
C GLU A 116 -4.14 5.65 2.37
N VAL A 117 -5.28 6.21 2.77
CA VAL A 117 -5.51 7.66 2.84
C VAL A 117 -5.54 8.16 4.28
N GLY A 118 -5.14 9.41 4.50
CA GLY A 118 -4.94 9.90 5.87
C GLY A 118 -6.19 10.30 6.63
N THR A 119 -7.37 10.26 6.00
CA THR A 119 -8.65 10.23 6.73
C THR A 119 -8.88 8.92 7.47
N ILE A 120 -8.33 7.79 6.97
CA ILE A 120 -8.38 6.48 7.64
C ILE A 120 -7.17 6.29 8.55
N TYR A 121 -6.00 6.67 8.05
CA TYR A 121 -4.72 6.57 8.74
C TYR A 121 -4.16 7.98 8.99
N PRO A 122 -4.66 8.74 9.97
CA PRO A 122 -4.07 10.03 10.29
C PRO A 122 -2.69 9.88 10.95
N ILE A 123 -1.82 10.85 10.72
CA ILE A 123 -0.52 10.98 11.38
C ILE A 123 -0.72 11.67 12.72
N ASP A 124 -0.41 10.98 13.82
CA ASP A 124 -0.29 11.62 15.15
C ASP A 124 0.92 12.58 15.15
N ALA A 125 0.60 13.88 15.16
CA ALA A 125 1.59 14.95 15.04
C ALA A 125 2.51 15.06 16.27
N ASN A 126 2.09 14.55 17.42
CA ASN A 126 2.89 14.56 18.65
C ASN A 126 3.90 13.43 18.69
N ARG A 127 3.50 12.27 18.14
CA ARG A 127 4.33 11.07 18.02
C ARG A 127 5.28 11.21 16.85
N PHE A 128 4.79 11.25 15.61
CA PHE A 128 5.60 11.15 14.40
C PHE A 128 5.98 12.53 13.85
N LYS A 129 7.26 12.89 13.87
CA LYS A 129 7.71 14.26 13.48
C LYS A 129 9.16 14.38 13.01
N CYS A 130 9.92 13.28 12.96
CA CYS A 130 11.25 13.25 12.36
C CYS A 130 11.17 12.60 10.98
N LEU A 131 11.19 13.44 9.95
CA LEU A 131 11.13 13.05 8.56
C LEU A 131 12.53 12.81 8.02
N TYR A 132 12.74 11.69 7.35
CA TYR A 132 13.96 11.35 6.64
C TYR A 132 13.65 11.10 5.17
N ILE A 133 14.43 11.69 4.27
CA ILE A 133 14.23 11.59 2.81
C ILE A 133 15.54 11.14 2.17
N ALA A 134 15.56 9.93 1.63
CA ALA A 134 16.69 9.40 0.88
C ALA A 134 16.51 9.75 -0.59
N THR A 135 17.23 10.76 -1.06
CA THR A 135 17.01 11.32 -2.40
C THR A 135 18.30 11.77 -3.07
N LYS A 136 18.24 11.80 -4.41
CA LYS A 136 19.22 12.44 -5.28
C LYS A 136 18.46 13.44 -6.14
N VAL A 137 18.81 14.71 -6.02
CA VAL A 137 18.22 15.80 -6.82
C VAL A 137 19.31 16.41 -7.69
N ASN A 138 19.07 16.50 -9.00
CA ASN A 138 19.99 17.12 -9.96
C ASN A 138 19.87 18.66 -9.94
N SER A 139 19.93 19.23 -8.73
CA SER A 139 19.77 20.66 -8.47
C SER A 139 20.84 21.48 -9.19
N ARG A 140 20.51 22.73 -9.51
CA ARG A 140 21.38 23.67 -10.22
C ARG A 140 21.39 25.04 -9.54
N ALA A 141 22.37 25.86 -9.91
CA ALA A 141 22.34 27.27 -9.54
C ALA A 141 21.06 27.94 -10.09
N PRO A 142 20.40 28.82 -9.32
CA PRO A 142 19.27 29.60 -9.78
C PRO A 142 19.62 30.41 -11.03
N GLN A 143 18.73 30.41 -12.01
CA GLN A 143 18.82 31.20 -13.22
C GLN A 143 17.74 32.28 -13.21
N GLY A 144 18.04 33.48 -13.71
CA GLY A 144 17.01 34.47 -14.04
C GLY A 144 16.03 34.84 -12.92
N GLY A 145 16.50 35.07 -11.69
CA GLY A 145 15.63 35.45 -10.57
C GLY A 145 14.86 34.31 -9.90
N GLU A 146 15.13 33.05 -10.29
CA GLU A 146 14.65 31.88 -9.56
C GLU A 146 15.05 31.92 -8.07
N PRO A 147 14.22 31.37 -7.17
CA PRO A 147 14.60 31.18 -5.77
C PRO A 147 15.74 30.14 -5.65
N MET A 148 16.37 30.11 -4.49
CA MET A 148 17.27 29.01 -4.12
C MET A 148 16.52 27.68 -4.17
N ASP A 149 17.18 26.64 -4.71
CA ASP A 149 16.56 25.33 -4.81
C ASP A 149 16.50 24.64 -3.45
N GLN A 150 15.38 23.99 -3.17
CA GLN A 150 15.09 23.40 -1.88
C GLN A 150 14.04 22.30 -1.99
N ILE A 151 14.11 21.33 -1.07
CA ILE A 151 13.01 20.39 -0.83
C ILE A 151 12.02 21.08 0.12
N ILE A 152 10.73 21.07 -0.23
CA ILE A 152 9.66 21.58 0.63
C ILE A 152 8.78 20.42 1.07
N VAL A 153 8.45 20.35 2.36
CA VAL A 153 7.47 19.39 2.89
C VAL A 153 6.17 20.14 3.16
N ASN A 154 5.04 19.58 2.75
CA ASN A 154 3.68 20.09 2.96
C ASN A 154 2.89 19.09 3.81
N TRP A 155 2.00 19.60 4.66
CA TRP A 155 1.08 18.78 5.43
C TRP A 155 -0.32 19.38 5.45
N TYR A 156 -1.32 18.50 5.50
CA TYR A 156 -2.73 18.83 5.26
C TYR A 156 -3.59 18.30 6.40
N PHE A 157 -4.45 19.15 6.96
CA PHE A 157 -5.39 18.73 8.01
C PHE A 157 -6.58 17.98 7.42
N ASP A 158 -7.00 18.34 6.21
CA ASP A 158 -8.22 17.90 5.55
C ASP A 158 -8.04 17.85 4.03
N GLU A 159 -9.08 17.39 3.34
CA GLU A 159 -9.17 17.20 1.89
C GLU A 159 -9.25 18.52 1.09
N ASN A 160 -9.26 19.70 1.73
CA ASN A 160 -9.22 20.97 1.02
C ASN A 160 -7.82 21.33 0.51
N LEU A 161 -6.80 20.53 0.84
CA LEU A 161 -5.40 20.65 0.44
C LEU A 161 -4.83 22.04 0.79
N ASN A 162 -5.02 23.04 -0.07
CA ASN A 162 -4.47 24.39 0.11
C ASN A 162 -5.51 25.45 0.53
N ASN A 163 -6.79 25.09 0.58
CA ASN A 163 -7.89 26.01 0.96
C ASN A 163 -8.36 25.81 2.42
N GLY A 164 -7.81 24.81 3.12
CA GLY A 164 -8.13 24.47 4.52
C GLY A 164 -6.99 24.75 5.47
N VAL A 165 -6.92 23.99 6.57
CA VAL A 165 -5.79 24.04 7.50
C VAL A 165 -4.62 23.24 6.92
N TYR A 166 -3.54 23.93 6.58
CA TYR A 166 -2.33 23.30 6.04
C TYR A 166 -1.06 24.04 6.47
N GLY A 167 0.10 23.41 6.29
CA GLY A 167 1.39 24.05 6.51
C GLY A 167 2.48 23.46 5.63
N LEU A 168 3.62 24.15 5.59
CA LEU A 168 4.77 23.72 4.83
C LEU A 168 6.09 24.30 5.35
N THR A 169 7.21 23.68 4.98
CA THR A 169 8.53 24.12 5.43
C THR A 169 9.03 25.33 4.62
N ILE A 170 9.20 26.49 5.26
CA ILE A 170 9.93 27.64 4.68
C ILE A 170 10.89 28.28 5.71
N PRO A 171 12.20 28.41 5.39
CA PRO A 171 12.85 27.83 4.22
C PRO A 171 12.76 26.30 4.26
N GLY A 172 12.79 25.67 3.08
CA GLY A 172 12.88 24.23 2.94
C GLY A 172 14.30 23.73 3.22
N ILE A 173 14.56 22.47 2.85
CA ILE A 173 15.91 21.89 2.91
C ILE A 173 16.68 22.38 1.69
N TYR A 174 17.65 23.28 1.88
CA TYR A 174 18.42 23.84 0.77
C TYR A 174 19.19 22.76 -0.01
N LEU A 175 18.93 22.70 -1.30
CA LEU A 175 19.68 21.92 -2.28
C LEU A 175 20.79 22.77 -2.91
N TYR A 176 20.59 24.09 -2.98
CA TYR A 176 21.58 25.05 -3.47
C TYR A 176 21.46 26.43 -2.78
N PRO A 177 22.58 27.10 -2.38
CA PRO A 177 23.93 26.54 -2.31
C PRO A 177 23.99 25.51 -1.18
N GLU A 178 24.59 24.36 -1.46
CA GLU A 178 24.71 23.30 -0.46
C GLU A 178 25.84 23.65 0.52
N ALA A 179 25.50 23.95 1.78
CA ALA A 179 26.46 24.25 2.85
C ALA A 179 27.53 25.30 2.45
N GLY A 180 27.16 26.28 1.63
CA GLY A 180 28.07 27.34 1.14
C GLY A 180 28.94 26.96 -0.07
N SER A 181 28.76 25.77 -0.65
CA SER A 181 29.37 25.40 -1.93
C SER A 181 28.68 26.10 -3.10
N SER A 182 29.46 26.61 -4.05
CA SER A 182 28.97 27.21 -5.30
C SER A 182 28.61 26.17 -6.37
N ALA A 183 28.89 24.88 -6.14
CA ALA A 183 28.52 23.79 -7.04
C ALA A 183 27.71 22.72 -6.28
N PRO A 184 26.49 22.37 -6.73
CA PRO A 184 25.69 21.31 -6.12
C PRO A 184 26.35 19.95 -6.33
N SER A 185 26.35 19.11 -5.29
CA SER A 185 26.87 17.75 -5.41
C SER A 185 25.79 16.78 -5.89
N LEU A 186 25.97 16.23 -7.09
CA LEU A 186 25.06 15.25 -7.72
C LEU A 186 25.25 13.85 -7.10
N ARG A 187 24.73 13.64 -5.89
CA ARG A 187 24.86 12.38 -5.13
C ARG A 187 23.61 12.08 -4.32
N TRP A 188 23.49 10.83 -3.89
CA TRP A 188 22.48 10.41 -2.93
C TRP A 188 22.78 10.97 -1.55
N LYS A 189 21.73 11.42 -0.87
CA LYS A 189 21.79 11.99 0.48
C LYS A 189 20.59 11.51 1.28
N LEU A 190 20.81 11.36 2.58
CA LEU A 190 19.73 11.18 3.54
C LEU A 190 19.53 12.52 4.25
N TYR A 191 18.46 13.22 3.90
CA TYR A 191 18.08 14.44 4.60
C TYR A 191 17.24 14.10 5.82
N SER A 192 17.44 14.83 6.91
CA SER A 192 16.64 14.70 8.13
C SER A 192 16.03 16.05 8.50
N LEU A 193 14.74 16.07 8.82
CA LEU A 193 14.02 17.26 9.23
C LEU A 193 13.08 16.93 10.40
N ARG A 194 13.15 17.75 11.45
CA ARG A 194 12.18 17.71 12.54
C ARG A 194 11.04 18.69 12.24
N LEU A 195 9.87 18.18 11.88
CA LEU A 195 8.76 18.97 11.32
C LEU A 195 8.21 20.02 12.30
N GLU A 196 8.25 19.74 13.60
CA GLU A 196 7.79 20.71 14.63
C GLU A 196 8.68 21.96 14.74
N ASN A 197 9.92 21.89 14.24
CA ASN A 197 10.87 23.00 14.21
C ASN A 197 10.74 23.86 12.93
N ALA A 198 9.90 23.47 11.97
CA ALA A 198 9.69 24.24 10.75
C ALA A 198 9.13 25.64 11.10
N THR A 199 9.80 26.68 10.60
CA THR A 199 9.32 28.05 10.71
C THR A 199 8.15 28.29 9.75
N MET A 200 7.10 28.95 10.23
CA MET A 200 5.97 29.35 9.39
C MET A 200 6.26 30.71 8.77
N ALA A 201 6.28 30.77 7.45
CA ALA A 201 6.53 32.02 6.73
C ALA A 201 5.34 32.97 6.75
N LEU A 202 4.10 32.45 6.87
CA LEU A 202 2.88 33.24 6.78
C LEU A 202 1.89 32.89 7.90
N PRO A 203 1.14 33.88 8.46
CA PRO A 203 0.24 33.67 9.59
C PRO A 203 -0.92 32.70 9.33
N GLN A 204 -1.31 32.50 8.07
CA GLN A 204 -2.38 31.57 7.70
C GLN A 204 -1.95 30.11 7.66
N TRP A 205 -0.64 29.82 7.74
CA TRP A 205 -0.14 28.45 7.76
C TRP A 205 -0.04 27.91 9.17
N THR A 206 -0.33 26.63 9.31
CA THR A 206 -0.38 25.95 10.60
C THR A 206 0.89 25.14 10.79
N ALA A 207 1.67 25.48 11.83
CA ALA A 207 2.86 24.73 12.20
C ALA A 207 2.49 23.27 12.54
N TRP A 208 3.40 22.32 12.28
CA TRP A 208 3.17 20.89 12.52
C TRP A 208 2.58 20.59 13.91
N ARG A 209 3.16 21.19 14.97
CA ARG A 209 2.74 21.03 16.37
C ARG A 209 1.36 21.62 16.71
N ASN A 210 0.80 22.43 15.81
CA ASN A 210 -0.47 23.12 15.99
C ASN A 210 -1.60 22.44 15.19
N SER A 211 -1.50 21.15 14.90
CA SER A 211 -2.64 20.42 14.32
C SER A 211 -3.89 20.62 15.20
N PRO A 212 -5.06 20.98 14.62
CA PRO A 212 -6.29 21.26 15.37
C PRO A 212 -6.76 20.14 16.33
N ASP A 213 -6.58 18.88 15.95
CA ASP A 213 -6.97 17.69 16.74
C ASP A 213 -5.77 16.80 17.10
N GLY A 214 -4.54 17.30 16.88
CA GLY A 214 -3.31 16.53 17.03
C GLY A 214 -3.00 15.58 15.87
N MET A 215 -3.81 15.57 14.81
CA MET A 215 -3.66 14.69 13.66
C MET A 215 -3.40 15.46 12.35
N TRP A 216 -2.53 14.95 11.49
CA TRP A 216 -2.41 15.39 10.11
C TRP A 216 -2.95 14.30 9.18
N ARG A 217 -3.73 14.68 8.18
CA ARG A 217 -4.33 13.74 7.22
C ARG A 217 -3.54 13.67 5.92
N GLY A 218 -2.63 14.60 5.65
CA GLY A 218 -1.80 14.52 4.45
C GLY A 218 -0.37 14.93 4.69
N LEU A 219 0.52 14.32 3.91
CA LEU A 219 1.95 14.61 3.86
C LEU A 219 2.44 14.52 2.41
N ALA A 220 3.12 15.55 1.94
CA ALA A 220 3.65 15.60 0.60
C ALA A 220 5.01 16.31 0.54
N ILE A 221 5.82 15.95 -0.45
CA ILE A 221 7.15 16.51 -0.68
C ILE A 221 7.17 17.17 -2.04
N ASN A 222 7.64 18.41 -2.12
CA ASN A 222 8.15 19.00 -3.34
C ASN A 222 9.67 18.75 -3.37
N PRO A 223 10.19 17.88 -4.26
CA PRO A 223 11.61 17.51 -4.28
C PRO A 223 12.54 18.61 -4.80
N THR A 224 12.03 19.61 -5.52
CA THR A 224 12.79 20.72 -6.10
C THR A 224 11.87 21.84 -6.55
N VAL A 225 12.24 23.08 -6.22
CA VAL A 225 11.49 24.26 -6.66
C VAL A 225 11.92 24.76 -8.04
N HIS A 226 12.91 24.11 -8.67
CA HIS A 226 13.42 24.44 -10.01
C HIS A 226 12.72 23.62 -11.09
N TYR A 227 12.45 24.27 -12.23
CA TYR A 227 11.91 23.58 -13.40
C TYR A 227 13.00 22.81 -14.15
N GLY A 228 12.62 21.72 -14.81
CA GLY A 228 13.50 20.86 -15.60
C GLY A 228 14.45 20.00 -14.76
N THR A 229 14.31 20.00 -13.45
CA THR A 229 15.18 19.28 -12.53
C THR A 229 14.70 17.85 -12.35
N SER A 230 15.57 16.88 -12.67
CA SER A 230 15.33 15.47 -12.38
C SER A 230 15.68 15.14 -10.93
N PHE A 231 14.89 14.26 -10.32
CA PHE A 231 15.13 13.76 -8.99
C PHE A 231 14.81 12.26 -8.89
N GLN A 232 15.34 11.64 -7.85
CA GLN A 232 15.10 10.25 -7.49
C GLN A 232 14.89 10.17 -5.97
N ILE A 233 13.93 9.38 -5.52
CA ILE A 233 13.63 9.08 -4.12
C ILE A 233 13.77 7.57 -3.96
N ASP A 234 14.58 7.13 -3.01
CA ASP A 234 14.75 5.71 -2.67
C ASP A 234 13.73 5.34 -1.59
N TRP A 235 13.72 6.09 -0.48
CA TRP A 235 12.71 5.91 0.57
C TRP A 235 12.42 7.21 1.32
N VAL A 236 11.30 7.21 2.04
CA VAL A 236 10.94 8.24 3.02
C VAL A 236 10.56 7.55 4.33
N ARG A 237 10.98 8.10 5.47
CA ARG A 237 10.55 7.63 6.79
C ARG A 237 10.05 8.78 7.64
N LEU A 238 8.96 8.58 8.38
CA LEU A 238 8.45 9.54 9.34
C LEU A 238 8.40 8.88 10.71
N THR A 239 9.35 9.25 11.57
CA THR A 239 9.61 8.55 12.82
C THR A 239 9.23 9.36 14.06
N ASP A 240 9.24 8.70 15.21
CA ASP A 240 8.86 9.27 16.51
C ASP A 240 9.94 10.15 17.17
N CYS A 241 11.08 10.36 16.51
CA CYS A 241 12.24 11.09 17.02
C CYS A 241 12.96 10.44 18.21
N ASN A 242 12.69 9.17 18.56
CA ASN A 242 13.47 8.44 19.55
C ASN A 242 14.72 7.85 18.90
N ALA A 243 15.84 8.59 19.01
CA ALA A 243 17.11 8.24 18.37
C ALA A 243 17.57 6.80 18.68
N VAL A 244 17.82 6.05 17.61
CA VAL A 244 18.55 4.78 17.63
C VAL A 244 19.94 5.09 17.10
N SER A 245 20.98 4.94 17.92
CA SER A 245 22.32 5.44 17.58
C SER A 245 23.33 4.32 17.35
N LEU A 246 23.97 4.33 16.18
CA LEU A 246 25.20 3.59 15.91
C LEU A 246 26.39 4.42 16.39
N SER A 247 27.23 3.83 17.25
CA SER A 247 28.51 4.45 17.65
C SER A 247 29.61 4.02 16.69
N ILE A 248 30.10 4.95 15.87
CA ILE A 248 31.18 4.70 14.92
C ILE A 248 32.50 5.17 15.54
N PRO A 249 33.44 4.26 15.86
CA PRO A 249 34.73 4.65 16.40
C PRO A 249 35.56 5.38 15.34
N ARG A 250 36.32 6.40 15.75
CA ARG A 250 37.28 7.05 14.87
C ARG A 250 38.56 7.46 15.59
N SER A 251 39.65 7.57 14.84
CA SER A 251 40.90 8.18 15.30
C SER A 251 41.02 9.61 14.77
N GLY A 252 41.47 10.54 15.61
CA GLY A 252 41.75 11.93 15.24
C GLY A 252 40.58 12.89 15.43
N ASN A 253 40.85 14.19 15.23
CA ASN A 253 39.91 15.29 15.44
C ASN A 253 39.49 15.99 14.14
N GLU A 254 40.10 15.64 13.01
CA GLU A 254 39.83 16.25 11.70
C GLU A 254 38.37 16.06 11.27
N PRO A 255 37.75 17.02 10.57
CA PRO A 255 36.39 16.86 10.06
C PRO A 255 36.28 15.67 9.11
N VAL A 256 35.27 14.84 9.31
CA VAL A 256 34.96 13.69 8.45
C VAL A 256 33.51 13.71 7.99
N SER A 257 33.21 13.03 6.90
CA SER A 257 31.85 12.77 6.43
C SER A 257 31.54 11.29 6.51
N VAL A 258 30.29 10.93 6.76
CA VAL A 258 29.83 9.53 6.79
C VAL A 258 28.96 9.27 5.58
N PHE A 259 29.25 8.17 4.91
CA PHE A 259 28.49 7.64 3.79
C PHE A 259 27.95 6.26 4.16
N VAL A 260 26.75 5.94 3.71
CA VAL A 260 26.11 4.64 3.95
C VAL A 260 25.59 4.07 2.64
N THR A 261 25.82 2.78 2.41
CA THR A 261 25.37 2.04 1.24
C THR A 261 24.50 0.85 1.68
N PRO A 262 23.23 0.80 1.27
CA PRO A 262 22.39 -0.40 1.46
C PRO A 262 22.96 -1.60 0.69
N GLU A 263 22.98 -2.77 1.32
CA GLU A 263 23.38 -4.02 0.68
C GLU A 263 22.49 -4.29 -0.56
N GLY A 264 23.08 -4.85 -1.62
CA GLY A 264 22.38 -5.10 -2.89
C GLY A 264 22.25 -3.88 -3.81
N THR A 265 22.69 -2.70 -3.38
CA THR A 265 22.67 -1.47 -4.20
C THR A 265 24.08 -0.92 -4.41
N ASN A 266 24.22 0.00 -5.37
CA ASN A 266 25.42 0.84 -5.53
C ASN A 266 25.17 2.30 -5.10
N ARG A 267 24.07 2.55 -4.39
CA ARG A 267 23.63 3.89 -3.99
C ARG A 267 24.29 4.27 -2.67
N GLU A 268 25.21 5.23 -2.72
CA GLU A 268 25.95 5.70 -1.54
C GLU A 268 25.38 7.04 -1.04
N PHE A 269 24.76 7.01 0.13
CA PHE A 269 24.11 8.14 0.77
C PHE A 269 25.08 8.89 1.66
N GLN A 270 25.26 10.19 1.42
CA GLN A 270 25.92 11.05 2.40
C GLN A 270 24.92 11.37 3.53
N VAL A 271 25.25 10.95 4.76
CA VAL A 271 24.35 11.02 5.93
C VAL A 271 24.85 12.00 6.99
N LEU A 272 26.16 12.26 7.03
CA LEU A 272 26.79 13.26 7.88
C LEU A 272 27.91 13.97 7.12
N VAL A 273 28.05 15.28 7.35
CA VAL A 273 29.05 16.12 6.68
C VAL A 273 29.89 16.86 7.70
N ASN A 274 31.21 16.85 7.52
CA ASN A 274 32.19 17.61 8.31
C ASN A 274 32.00 17.50 9.85
N THR A 275 31.61 16.32 10.34
CA THR A 275 31.48 16.08 11.78
C THR A 275 32.85 15.93 12.42
N THR A 276 32.99 16.47 13.63
CA THR A 276 34.18 16.31 14.48
C THR A 276 33.94 15.40 15.68
N GLN A 277 32.74 14.81 15.81
CA GLN A 277 32.38 13.92 16.92
C GLN A 277 33.31 12.70 16.99
N ASN A 278 33.71 12.30 18.20
CA ASN A 278 34.48 11.07 18.43
C ASN A 278 34.05 10.41 19.77
N PRO A 279 33.41 9.22 19.76
CA PRO A 279 32.93 8.51 18.57
C PRO A 279 31.87 9.32 17.82
N ILE A 280 31.66 9.01 16.54
CA ILE A 280 30.54 9.58 15.78
C ILE A 280 29.27 8.88 16.25
N SER A 281 28.23 9.65 16.60
CA SER A 281 26.90 9.11 16.88
C SER A 281 26.06 9.27 15.62
N LEU A 282 25.82 8.17 14.90
CA LEU A 282 24.95 8.17 13.73
C LEU A 282 23.54 7.74 14.16
N ASP A 283 22.58 8.66 14.03
CA ASP A 283 21.16 8.33 14.20
C ASP A 283 20.69 7.47 13.01
N THR A 284 20.16 6.29 13.31
CA THR A 284 19.74 5.29 12.34
C THR A 284 18.23 5.24 12.11
N GLN A 285 17.45 6.13 12.72
CA GLN A 285 15.98 6.17 12.53
C GLN A 285 15.58 6.33 11.06
N GLY A 286 16.40 7.01 10.25
CA GLY A 286 16.12 7.26 8.84
C GLY A 286 16.40 6.11 7.87
N PHE A 287 16.92 4.96 8.33
CA PHE A 287 17.26 3.82 7.46
C PHE A 287 16.22 2.72 7.56
N PRO A 288 15.64 2.23 6.45
CA PRO A 288 14.76 1.06 6.46
C PRO A 288 15.41 -0.18 7.08
N PRO A 289 14.65 -1.24 7.38
CA PRO A 289 15.22 -2.53 7.71
C PRO A 289 16.15 -3.05 6.62
N GLY A 290 17.29 -3.62 7.02
CA GLY A 290 18.26 -4.15 6.09
C GLY A 290 19.70 -4.03 6.57
N ARG A 291 20.62 -4.53 5.75
CA ARG A 291 22.06 -4.50 6.01
C ARG A 291 22.71 -3.37 5.24
N TYR A 292 23.68 -2.74 5.89
CA TYR A 292 24.32 -1.53 5.39
C TYR A 292 25.84 -1.60 5.59
N THR A 293 26.57 -1.00 4.66
CA THR A 293 27.99 -0.68 4.84
C THR A 293 28.14 0.82 5.04
N TYR A 294 28.89 1.26 6.06
CA TYR A 294 29.28 2.66 6.18
C TYR A 294 30.73 2.89 5.77
N ALA A 295 31.02 4.10 5.30
CA ALA A 295 32.36 4.60 5.03
C ALA A 295 32.53 5.99 5.66
N VAL A 296 33.53 6.15 6.52
CA VAL A 296 33.96 7.44 7.06
C VAL A 296 35.05 7.99 6.16
N ARG A 297 34.87 9.21 5.65
CA ARG A 297 35.81 9.86 4.73
C ARG A 297 36.40 11.15 5.28
N GLN A 298 37.71 11.30 5.12
CA GLN A 298 38.44 12.54 5.31
C GLN A 298 38.89 13.05 3.94
N GLY A 299 38.25 14.12 3.44
CA GLY A 299 38.39 14.51 2.05
C GLY A 299 37.88 13.41 1.11
N SER A 300 38.71 12.98 0.15
CA SER A 300 38.41 11.86 -0.75
C SER A 300 38.83 10.48 -0.22
N GLY A 301 39.60 10.43 0.89
CA GLY A 301 40.11 9.18 1.46
C GLY A 301 39.13 8.54 2.43
N VAL A 302 38.96 7.21 2.35
CA VAL A 302 38.23 6.42 3.34
C VAL A 302 39.15 6.11 4.52
N VAL A 303 38.74 6.49 5.73
CA VAL A 303 39.52 6.31 6.98
C VAL A 303 38.95 5.22 7.89
N ALA A 304 37.68 4.85 7.72
CA ALA A 304 37.06 3.71 8.39
C ALA A 304 35.90 3.18 7.54
N THR A 305 35.65 1.87 7.62
CA THR A 305 34.49 1.22 7.01
C THR A 305 34.11 0.00 7.84
N ASP A 306 32.81 -0.25 7.96
CA ASP A 306 32.26 -1.44 8.62
C ASP A 306 30.80 -1.65 8.18
N THR A 307 30.16 -2.68 8.72
CA THR A 307 28.76 -3.02 8.46
C THR A 307 27.90 -2.91 9.71
N PHE A 308 26.60 -2.66 9.50
CA PHE A 308 25.57 -2.71 10.54
C PHE A 308 24.25 -3.18 9.92
N GLU A 309 23.32 -3.57 10.77
CA GLU A 309 22.00 -4.04 10.36
C GLU A 309 20.90 -3.32 11.14
N ILE A 310 19.82 -2.98 10.44
CA ILE A 310 18.57 -2.53 11.03
C ILE A 310 17.59 -3.71 11.00
N ALA A 311 17.30 -4.27 12.16
CA ALA A 311 16.37 -5.38 12.32
C ALA A 311 14.93 -4.90 12.09
N LYS A 312 14.19 -5.64 11.26
CA LYS A 312 12.79 -5.34 10.90
C LYS A 312 11.89 -5.39 12.13
N ALA A 313 11.03 -4.39 12.28
CA ALA A 313 9.98 -4.40 13.29
C ALA A 313 8.88 -5.43 12.91
N PRO A 314 8.39 -6.23 13.86
CA PRO A 314 7.31 -7.17 13.61
C PRO A 314 6.03 -6.43 13.23
N VAL A 315 5.44 -6.76 12.09
CA VAL A 315 4.11 -6.34 11.64
C VAL A 315 3.22 -7.56 11.60
N ALA A 316 2.09 -7.50 12.32
CA ALA A 316 1.11 -8.59 12.35
C ALA A 316 -0.10 -8.25 11.47
N THR A 317 -0.42 -9.16 10.55
CA THR A 317 -1.59 -9.06 9.66
C THR A 317 -2.55 -10.19 9.97
N PHE A 318 -3.82 -9.85 10.16
CA PHE A 318 -4.86 -10.83 10.47
C PHE A 318 -5.47 -11.34 9.17
N GLU A 319 -5.23 -12.60 8.86
CA GLU A 319 -5.96 -13.29 7.80
C GLU A 319 -7.37 -13.64 8.27
N LYS A 320 -7.56 -13.87 9.57
CA LYS A 320 -8.86 -14.12 10.20
C LYS A 320 -8.91 -13.60 11.64
N PRO A 321 -9.85 -12.71 12.01
CA PRO A 321 -10.86 -12.09 11.13
C PRO A 321 -10.26 -11.03 10.20
N SER A 322 -10.80 -10.89 8.99
CA SER A 322 -10.45 -9.93 7.94
C SER A 322 -11.68 -9.62 7.07
N TYR A 323 -11.56 -8.66 6.15
CA TYR A 323 -12.64 -8.33 5.22
C TYR A 323 -13.04 -9.50 4.30
N THR A 324 -12.18 -10.50 4.13
CA THR A 324 -12.39 -11.60 3.17
C THR A 324 -12.50 -12.98 3.82
N SER A 325 -12.40 -13.08 5.15
CA SER A 325 -12.37 -14.37 5.88
C SER A 325 -13.71 -14.93 6.31
N GLY A 326 -14.74 -14.10 6.28
CA GLY A 326 -16.12 -14.53 6.50
C GLY A 326 -16.69 -15.27 5.29
N VAL A 327 -17.95 -15.70 5.41
CA VAL A 327 -18.62 -16.42 4.32
C VAL A 327 -18.86 -15.48 3.13
N ASP A 328 -18.28 -15.82 1.98
CA ASP A 328 -18.52 -15.13 0.71
C ASP A 328 -19.82 -15.59 0.04
N TYR A 329 -20.63 -14.63 -0.43
CA TYR A 329 -21.94 -14.87 -1.05
C TYR A 329 -21.84 -15.74 -2.31
N ALA A 330 -20.97 -15.35 -3.23
CA ALA A 330 -20.87 -15.97 -4.56
C ALA A 330 -20.37 -17.43 -4.41
N THR A 331 -19.35 -17.62 -3.59
CA THR A 331 -18.83 -18.95 -3.23
C THR A 331 -19.91 -19.82 -2.56
N GLN A 332 -20.65 -19.27 -1.59
CA GLN A 332 -21.72 -20.02 -0.90
C GLN A 332 -22.85 -20.45 -1.86
N THR A 333 -23.13 -19.65 -2.88
CA THR A 333 -24.19 -19.94 -3.86
C THR A 333 -23.71 -20.77 -5.06
N GLY A 334 -22.45 -21.19 -5.06
CA GLY A 334 -21.91 -22.19 -5.98
C GLY A 334 -21.18 -21.65 -7.20
N ASN A 335 -21.06 -20.32 -7.35
CA ASN A 335 -20.20 -19.72 -8.36
C ASN A 335 -19.50 -18.49 -7.79
N ALA A 336 -18.23 -18.65 -7.39
CA ALA A 336 -17.42 -17.53 -6.91
C ALA A 336 -17.24 -16.51 -8.03
N TRP A 337 -17.23 -15.21 -7.72
CA TRP A 337 -16.87 -14.19 -8.70
C TRP A 337 -15.34 -14.03 -8.74
N ASP A 338 -14.67 -15.12 -9.12
CA ASP A 338 -13.21 -15.23 -9.19
C ASP A 338 -12.65 -15.03 -10.61
N MET A 339 -13.51 -14.54 -11.51
CA MET A 339 -13.23 -14.21 -12.92
C MET A 339 -12.47 -15.28 -13.68
N ASN A 340 -12.56 -16.54 -13.27
CA ASN A 340 -11.95 -17.67 -13.94
C ASN A 340 -12.66 -18.01 -15.25
N ASN A 341 -13.94 -17.62 -15.38
CA ASN A 341 -14.73 -17.98 -16.55
C ASN A 341 -15.94 -17.05 -16.77
N ALA A 342 -16.55 -17.14 -17.95
CA ALA A 342 -17.65 -16.28 -18.34
C ALA A 342 -18.94 -16.43 -17.52
N SER A 343 -19.10 -17.48 -16.70
CA SER A 343 -20.28 -17.63 -15.84
C SER A 343 -20.22 -16.77 -14.57
N ASP A 344 -19.05 -16.19 -14.27
CA ASP A 344 -18.82 -15.31 -13.11
C ASP A 344 -19.46 -13.93 -13.31
N VAL A 345 -19.83 -13.63 -14.56
CA VAL A 345 -20.52 -12.40 -14.96
C VAL A 345 -21.80 -12.76 -15.72
N LEU A 346 -22.91 -12.13 -15.36
CA LEU A 346 -24.20 -12.35 -16.02
C LEU A 346 -24.25 -11.70 -17.41
N SER A 347 -23.80 -10.45 -17.48
CA SER A 347 -23.70 -9.67 -18.73
C SER A 347 -22.75 -8.49 -18.55
N MET A 348 -22.22 -8.00 -19.67
CA MET A 348 -21.40 -6.78 -19.72
C MET A 348 -21.94 -5.85 -20.80
N GLU A 349 -21.92 -4.55 -20.52
CA GLU A 349 -22.32 -3.50 -21.45
C GLU A 349 -21.22 -2.44 -21.55
N CYS A 350 -21.03 -1.87 -22.75
CA CYS A 350 -20.08 -0.79 -23.00
C CYS A 350 -18.61 -1.11 -22.66
N ILE A 351 -18.26 -2.39 -22.76
CA ILE A 351 -16.94 -2.95 -22.50
C ILE A 351 -16.62 -3.97 -23.61
N ILE A 352 -15.34 -4.09 -23.99
CA ILE A 352 -14.83 -5.25 -24.72
C ILE A 352 -14.02 -6.10 -23.75
N ALA A 353 -14.49 -7.31 -23.46
CA ALA A 353 -13.93 -8.15 -22.42
C ALA A 353 -13.55 -9.55 -22.92
N SER A 354 -12.61 -10.15 -22.21
CA SER A 354 -12.22 -11.55 -22.35
C SER A 354 -11.84 -12.12 -20.98
N PHE A 355 -11.97 -13.44 -20.83
CA PHE A 355 -11.50 -14.16 -19.66
C PHE A 355 -10.18 -14.84 -20.01
N LEU A 356 -9.09 -14.43 -19.38
CA LEU A 356 -7.73 -14.89 -19.69
C LEU A 356 -6.96 -15.12 -18.38
N ASP A 357 -6.37 -16.31 -18.24
CA ASP A 357 -5.49 -16.67 -17.11
C ASP A 357 -6.07 -16.40 -15.71
N GLY A 358 -7.39 -16.57 -15.55
CA GLY A 358 -8.09 -16.33 -14.29
C GLY A 358 -8.53 -14.88 -14.07
N LEU A 359 -8.44 -14.04 -15.10
CA LEU A 359 -8.79 -12.62 -15.02
C LEU A 359 -9.93 -12.28 -15.99
N LEU A 360 -10.79 -11.37 -15.58
CA LEU A 360 -11.63 -10.58 -16.48
C LEU A 360 -10.80 -9.40 -16.98
N SER A 361 -10.30 -9.51 -18.21
CA SER A 361 -9.49 -8.49 -18.87
C SER A 361 -10.31 -7.75 -19.92
N PHE A 362 -10.32 -6.43 -19.86
CA PHE A 362 -11.22 -5.63 -20.68
C PHE A 362 -10.75 -4.22 -20.98
N ASP A 363 -11.29 -3.66 -22.06
CA ASP A 363 -11.09 -2.27 -22.46
C ASP A 363 -12.39 -1.49 -22.38
N THR A 364 -12.30 -0.28 -21.85
CA THR A 364 -13.35 0.75 -21.92
C THR A 364 -12.88 1.85 -22.85
N TYR A 365 -13.59 2.06 -23.96
CA TYR A 365 -13.18 3.02 -24.98
C TYR A 365 -13.12 4.46 -24.45
N SER A 366 -12.41 5.34 -25.16
CA SER A 366 -12.50 6.77 -24.90
C SER A 366 -13.92 7.29 -25.14
N PHE A 367 -14.27 8.41 -24.52
CA PHE A 367 -15.54 9.11 -24.73
C PHE A 367 -15.89 9.30 -26.22
N GLU A 368 -14.89 9.63 -27.05
CA GLU A 368 -15.09 9.88 -28.49
C GLU A 368 -15.24 8.60 -29.33
N SER A 369 -14.80 7.45 -28.81
CA SER A 369 -14.75 6.18 -29.55
C SER A 369 -15.85 5.20 -29.15
N GLN A 370 -16.87 5.68 -28.43
CA GLN A 370 -17.92 4.81 -27.90
C GLN A 370 -18.75 4.16 -29.01
N PRO A 371 -19.10 2.88 -28.86
CA PRO A 371 -19.98 2.22 -29.81
C PRO A 371 -21.38 2.86 -29.75
N PRO A 372 -22.15 2.88 -30.86
CA PRO A 372 -23.45 3.56 -30.92
C PRO A 372 -24.45 3.17 -29.83
N GLY A 373 -24.42 1.92 -29.36
CA GLY A 373 -25.30 1.44 -28.27
C GLY A 373 -24.98 2.03 -26.89
N CYS A 374 -23.80 2.64 -26.73
CA CYS A 374 -23.34 3.28 -25.50
C CYS A 374 -23.43 4.80 -25.57
N VAL A 375 -23.84 5.35 -26.72
CA VAL A 375 -24.03 6.79 -26.91
C VAL A 375 -25.52 7.12 -26.74
N ASN A 376 -25.87 7.83 -25.67
CA ASN A 376 -27.20 8.35 -25.46
C ASN A 376 -27.38 9.73 -26.13
N ILE A 377 -27.87 9.71 -27.37
CA ILE A 377 -28.17 10.93 -28.14
C ILE A 377 -29.30 11.81 -27.55
N SER A 378 -30.02 11.33 -26.53
CA SER A 378 -31.15 12.06 -25.92
C SER A 378 -30.77 12.91 -24.70
N THR A 379 -29.55 12.75 -24.17
CA THR A 379 -29.03 13.53 -23.02
C THR A 379 -27.74 14.27 -23.42
N PRO A 380 -27.83 15.49 -23.99
CA PRO A 380 -26.67 16.19 -24.54
C PRO A 380 -25.59 16.56 -23.51
N THR A 381 -25.91 16.52 -22.21
CA THR A 381 -24.95 16.80 -21.13
C THR A 381 -24.08 15.59 -20.74
N PHE A 382 -24.57 14.37 -20.95
CA PHE A 382 -23.83 13.13 -20.70
C PHE A 382 -24.21 12.14 -21.81
N PRO A 383 -23.60 12.25 -23.00
CA PRO A 383 -24.02 11.50 -24.17
C PRO A 383 -23.50 10.07 -24.16
N VAL A 384 -22.83 9.61 -23.10
CA VAL A 384 -22.20 8.29 -23.03
C VAL A 384 -22.65 7.57 -21.77
N THR A 385 -22.89 6.26 -21.90
CA THR A 385 -23.20 5.35 -20.80
C THR A 385 -21.92 4.76 -20.23
N ASP A 386 -21.87 4.65 -18.90
CA ASP A 386 -20.75 3.99 -18.21
C ASP A 386 -20.67 2.49 -18.55
N PRO A 387 -19.44 1.90 -18.54
CA PRO A 387 -19.24 0.47 -18.59
C PRO A 387 -19.96 -0.22 -17.43
N LYS A 388 -20.56 -1.39 -17.67
CA LYS A 388 -21.33 -2.13 -16.66
C LYS A 388 -20.97 -3.61 -16.68
N ILE A 389 -20.80 -4.18 -15.50
CA ILE A 389 -20.62 -5.61 -15.28
C ILE A 389 -21.72 -6.07 -14.32
N TYR A 390 -22.64 -6.90 -14.79
CA TYR A 390 -23.71 -7.45 -13.94
C TYR A 390 -23.25 -8.76 -13.31
N LEU A 391 -23.36 -8.87 -11.99
CA LEU A 391 -22.94 -10.06 -11.26
C LEU A 391 -24.13 -11.02 -11.06
N PRO A 392 -23.92 -12.34 -11.17
CA PRO A 392 -24.98 -13.31 -10.98
C PRO A 392 -25.42 -13.37 -9.51
N VAL A 393 -26.72 -13.16 -9.28
CA VAL A 393 -27.37 -13.29 -7.97
C VAL A 393 -28.41 -14.40 -8.04
N SER A 394 -28.03 -15.61 -7.61
CA SER A 394 -28.89 -16.80 -7.66
C SER A 394 -29.94 -16.86 -6.55
N THR A 395 -29.65 -16.25 -5.39
CA THR A 395 -30.59 -16.09 -4.27
C THR A 395 -30.56 -14.65 -3.78
N PRO A 396 -31.70 -14.04 -3.38
CA PRO A 396 -31.69 -12.69 -2.85
C PRO A 396 -30.68 -12.53 -1.70
N ILE A 397 -29.84 -11.50 -1.78
CA ILE A 397 -28.80 -11.21 -0.79
C ILE A 397 -29.44 -10.53 0.42
N ASP A 398 -29.22 -11.10 1.60
CA ASP A 398 -29.61 -10.47 2.88
C ASP A 398 -28.55 -9.44 3.29
N THR A 399 -28.84 -8.17 3.05
CA THR A 399 -27.93 -7.06 3.34
C THR A 399 -27.70 -6.84 4.84
N THR A 400 -28.48 -7.48 5.72
CA THR A 400 -28.21 -7.46 7.17
C THR A 400 -27.09 -8.42 7.59
N GLN A 401 -26.67 -9.31 6.69
CA GLN A 401 -25.63 -10.32 6.96
C GLN A 401 -24.32 -10.04 6.22
N TYR A 402 -24.40 -9.59 4.97
CA TYR A 402 -23.23 -9.31 4.13
C TYR A 402 -22.77 -7.87 4.34
N ARG A 403 -21.51 -7.68 4.74
CA ARG A 403 -20.98 -6.39 5.21
C ARG A 403 -19.85 -5.85 4.34
N TYR A 404 -18.93 -6.70 3.88
CA TYR A 404 -17.74 -6.23 3.16
C TYR A 404 -17.84 -6.51 1.68
N LEU A 405 -17.79 -5.45 0.88
CA LEU A 405 -17.46 -5.55 -0.54
C LEU A 405 -15.94 -5.50 -0.66
N SER A 406 -15.36 -6.42 -1.40
CA SER A 406 -13.93 -6.41 -1.69
C SER A 406 -13.67 -6.79 -3.14
N PHE A 407 -12.67 -6.19 -3.76
CA PHE A 407 -12.28 -6.58 -5.12
C PHE A 407 -10.79 -6.35 -5.34
N TYR A 408 -10.21 -7.18 -6.20
CA TYR A 408 -8.82 -7.05 -6.64
C TYR A 408 -8.79 -6.70 -8.11
N MET A 409 -8.36 -5.49 -8.42
CA MET A 409 -8.34 -4.96 -9.77
C MET A 409 -7.07 -4.17 -10.08
N LYS A 410 -6.82 -4.01 -11.37
CA LYS A 410 -5.79 -3.13 -11.92
C LYS A 410 -6.36 -2.33 -13.07
N ALA A 411 -5.93 -1.08 -13.18
CA ALA A 411 -6.17 -0.27 -14.36
C ALA A 411 -4.87 0.08 -15.09
N GLY A 412 -4.95 0.23 -16.41
CA GLY A 412 -3.89 0.76 -17.23
C GLY A 412 -3.90 2.29 -17.21
N GLY A 413 -2.77 2.89 -17.57
CA GLY A 413 -2.58 4.32 -17.58
C GLY A 413 -1.30 4.72 -16.85
N PRO A 414 -0.89 5.99 -16.96
CA PRO A 414 0.37 6.44 -16.37
C PRO A 414 0.26 6.81 -14.89
N TRP A 415 -0.95 7.13 -14.39
CA TRP A 415 -1.27 7.45 -12.99
C TRP A 415 -2.79 7.52 -12.79
N GLN A 416 -3.22 7.59 -11.53
CA GLN A 416 -4.62 7.78 -11.13
C GLN A 416 -5.21 9.11 -11.65
N ASN A 417 -6.40 9.04 -12.27
CA ASN A 417 -7.13 10.18 -12.82
C ASN A 417 -8.62 10.15 -12.41
N VAL A 418 -8.86 10.31 -11.11
CA VAL A 418 -10.21 10.29 -10.51
C VAL A 418 -11.16 11.34 -11.11
N PRO A 419 -10.76 12.61 -11.34
CA PRO A 419 -11.66 13.60 -11.94
C PRO A 419 -12.14 13.27 -13.36
N GLU A 420 -11.44 12.38 -14.08
CA GLU A 420 -11.85 11.91 -15.40
C GLU A 420 -12.45 10.50 -15.37
N GLY A 421 -12.84 10.00 -14.20
CA GLY A 421 -13.65 8.79 -14.11
C GLY A 421 -12.92 7.52 -13.70
N MET A 422 -11.67 7.59 -13.19
CA MET A 422 -11.05 6.43 -12.52
C MET A 422 -11.65 6.18 -11.13
N ILE A 423 -12.95 5.86 -11.12
CA ILE A 423 -13.75 5.53 -9.94
C ILE A 423 -14.64 4.32 -10.24
N VAL A 424 -14.70 3.37 -9.33
CA VAL A 424 -15.67 2.27 -9.40
C VAL A 424 -16.99 2.71 -8.78
N ARG A 425 -18.12 2.25 -9.29
CA ARG A 425 -19.41 2.32 -8.58
C ARG A 425 -19.96 0.93 -8.28
N TRP A 426 -20.51 0.78 -7.09
CA TRP A 426 -21.26 -0.39 -6.65
C TRP A 426 -22.75 -0.09 -6.66
N ILE A 427 -23.51 -0.82 -7.46
CA ILE A 427 -24.94 -0.60 -7.64
C ILE A 427 -25.70 -1.86 -7.25
N TRP A 428 -26.68 -1.70 -6.36
CA TRP A 428 -27.54 -2.79 -5.92
C TRP A 428 -29.00 -2.48 -6.22
N LEU A 429 -29.70 -3.52 -6.66
CA LEU A 429 -31.09 -3.42 -7.05
C LEU A 429 -31.96 -4.18 -6.07
N THR A 430 -32.98 -3.51 -5.57
CA THR A 430 -34.00 -4.08 -4.68
C THR A 430 -35.36 -4.03 -5.38
N GLN A 431 -36.35 -4.71 -4.81
CA GLN A 431 -37.71 -4.65 -5.31
C GLN A 431 -38.27 -3.22 -5.18
N GLY A 432 -38.85 -2.69 -6.27
CA GLY A 432 -39.45 -1.36 -6.27
C GLY A 432 -40.64 -1.22 -5.32
N THR A 433 -40.92 0.01 -4.87
CA THR A 433 -41.99 0.32 -3.89
C THR A 433 -43.40 -0.11 -4.32
N SER A 434 -43.66 -0.26 -5.62
CA SER A 434 -44.95 -0.78 -6.10
C SER A 434 -45.12 -2.29 -5.87
N GLY A 435 -44.04 -3.02 -5.58
CA GLY A 435 -44.03 -4.48 -5.47
C GLY A 435 -44.25 -5.21 -6.80
N ARG A 436 -44.35 -4.49 -7.93
CA ARG A 436 -44.55 -5.08 -9.25
C ARG A 436 -43.30 -5.83 -9.70
N GLN A 437 -43.50 -7.00 -10.28
CA GLN A 437 -42.44 -7.76 -10.93
C GLN A 437 -41.75 -6.87 -11.98
N ASP A 438 -40.42 -6.96 -12.05
CA ASP A 438 -39.52 -6.21 -12.94
C ASP A 438 -39.37 -4.70 -12.68
N TYR A 439 -40.12 -4.12 -11.73
CA TYR A 439 -39.83 -2.78 -11.23
C TYR A 439 -38.79 -2.84 -10.11
N ARG A 440 -37.71 -2.09 -10.26
CA ARG A 440 -36.56 -2.10 -9.34
C ARG A 440 -36.32 -0.71 -8.77
N CYS A 441 -35.78 -0.70 -7.56
CA CYS A 441 -35.07 0.44 -7.02
C CYS A 441 -33.58 0.21 -7.21
N HIS A 442 -32.91 1.10 -7.92
CA HIS A 442 -31.47 1.11 -8.11
C HIS A 442 -30.86 2.06 -7.09
N GLN A 443 -29.92 1.57 -6.30
CA GLN A 443 -29.14 2.37 -5.36
C GLN A 443 -27.69 2.38 -5.84
N VAL A 444 -27.11 3.57 -5.95
CA VAL A 444 -25.76 3.78 -6.51
C VAL A 444 -24.85 4.26 -5.38
N SER A 445 -23.75 3.54 -5.13
CA SER A 445 -22.74 3.99 -4.16
C SER A 445 -22.09 5.30 -4.59
N TYR A 446 -21.50 6.00 -3.63
CA TYR A 446 -20.42 6.96 -3.93
C TYR A 446 -19.30 6.30 -4.74
N GLY A 447 -18.54 7.11 -5.48
CA GLY A 447 -17.41 6.62 -6.27
C GLY A 447 -16.28 6.05 -5.41
N ILE A 448 -15.67 4.96 -5.86
CA ILE A 448 -14.58 4.27 -5.18
C ILE A 448 -13.30 4.52 -6.00
N PRO A 449 -12.42 5.45 -5.58
CA PRO A 449 -11.21 5.74 -6.34
C PRO A 449 -10.27 4.54 -6.35
N PHE A 450 -9.61 4.31 -7.48
CA PHE A 450 -8.61 3.25 -7.65
C PHE A 450 -7.37 3.79 -8.39
N ASP A 451 -6.32 2.99 -8.43
CA ASP A 451 -5.01 3.36 -8.99
C ASP A 451 -4.62 2.46 -10.18
N VAL A 452 -3.53 2.79 -10.88
CA VAL A 452 -3.03 2.09 -12.07
C VAL A 452 -2.23 0.81 -11.76
N VAL A 453 -2.14 0.43 -10.49
CA VAL A 453 -1.50 -0.81 -10.04
C VAL A 453 -2.54 -1.77 -9.49
N TRP A 454 -2.16 -3.04 -9.40
CA TRP A 454 -2.97 -4.04 -8.70
C TRP A 454 -3.23 -3.58 -7.26
N ARG A 455 -4.50 -3.47 -6.90
CA ARG A 455 -4.92 -3.09 -5.55
C ARG A 455 -6.11 -3.93 -5.11
N GLU A 456 -6.00 -4.42 -3.88
CA GLU A 456 -7.17 -4.91 -3.14
C GLU A 456 -7.86 -3.71 -2.52
N ILE A 457 -9.16 -3.57 -2.78
CA ILE A 457 -9.98 -2.50 -2.24
C ILE A 457 -11.07 -3.15 -1.40
N HIS A 458 -11.23 -2.66 -0.17
CA HIS A 458 -12.22 -3.13 0.79
C HIS A 458 -13.15 -1.99 1.18
N VAL A 459 -14.46 -2.27 1.18
CA VAL A 459 -15.51 -1.34 1.57
C VAL A 459 -16.37 -1.99 2.64
N ASP A 460 -16.39 -1.39 3.83
CA ASP A 460 -17.35 -1.74 4.89
C ASP A 460 -18.71 -1.09 4.59
N LEU A 461 -19.64 -1.84 4.00
CA LEU A 461 -20.98 -1.37 3.66
C LEU A 461 -21.87 -1.10 4.89
N PHE A 462 -21.41 -1.42 6.10
CA PHE A 462 -22.13 -1.06 7.33
C PHE A 462 -21.62 0.24 7.95
N ALA A 463 -20.50 0.79 7.46
CA ALA A 463 -20.04 2.11 7.85
C ALA A 463 -21.01 3.20 7.35
N GLU A 464 -21.20 4.24 8.16
CA GLU A 464 -22.24 5.27 7.98
C GLU A 464 -22.19 5.96 6.61
N SER A 465 -21.00 6.16 6.04
CA SER A 465 -20.81 6.79 4.73
C SER A 465 -20.75 5.81 3.55
N ASN A 466 -20.34 4.57 3.79
CA ASN A 466 -19.94 3.65 2.73
C ASN A 466 -21.09 2.81 2.19
N GLY A 467 -22.06 2.48 3.06
CA GLY A 467 -23.27 1.75 2.68
C GLY A 467 -24.41 2.65 2.20
N VAL A 468 -24.28 3.97 2.32
CA VAL A 468 -25.32 4.92 1.92
C VAL A 468 -25.15 5.25 0.44
N PRO A 469 -26.21 5.12 -0.36
CA PRO A 469 -26.14 5.46 -1.77
C PRO A 469 -26.06 6.98 -1.96
N GLU A 470 -25.29 7.41 -2.96
CA GLU A 470 -25.21 8.80 -3.42
C GLU A 470 -26.43 9.18 -4.28
N GLU A 471 -26.91 8.22 -5.08
CA GLU A 471 -28.02 8.41 -5.99
C GLU A 471 -28.94 7.19 -6.03
N ASN A 472 -30.15 7.39 -6.52
CA ASN A 472 -31.08 6.31 -6.80
C ASN A 472 -31.88 6.54 -8.09
N ALA A 473 -32.37 5.45 -8.66
CA ALA A 473 -33.21 5.49 -9.86
C ALA A 473 -34.28 4.40 -9.83
N GLY A 474 -35.40 4.65 -10.50
CA GLY A 474 -36.55 3.74 -10.54
C GLY A 474 -37.51 3.94 -9.36
N GLU A 475 -38.10 2.86 -8.87
CA GLU A 475 -39.14 2.91 -7.83
C GLU A 475 -38.55 2.81 -6.42
N CYS A 476 -37.84 3.84 -5.99
CA CYS A 476 -37.16 3.85 -4.71
C CYS A 476 -37.98 4.53 -3.59
N PRO A 477 -37.92 4.02 -2.34
CA PRO A 477 -38.47 4.73 -1.18
C PRO A 477 -37.62 5.93 -0.75
N GLY A 478 -36.48 6.14 -1.40
CA GLY A 478 -35.43 7.10 -1.04
C GLY A 478 -34.06 6.43 -1.17
N MET A 479 -33.02 7.15 -0.72
CA MET A 479 -31.69 6.57 -0.51
C MET A 479 -31.75 5.73 0.77
N VAL A 480 -31.55 4.42 0.63
CA VAL A 480 -31.60 3.48 1.75
C VAL A 480 -30.23 2.86 1.90
N ALA A 481 -29.67 2.95 3.10
CA ALA A 481 -28.38 2.35 3.42
C ALA A 481 -28.40 0.84 3.16
N TRP A 482 -27.27 0.28 2.75
CA TRP A 482 -27.10 -1.14 2.44
C TRP A 482 -27.73 -2.04 3.52
N ARG A 483 -27.34 -1.84 4.78
CA ARG A 483 -27.84 -2.61 5.94
C ARG A 483 -29.37 -2.60 6.08
N ASP A 484 -30.03 -1.56 5.61
CA ASP A 484 -31.49 -1.36 5.72
C ASP A 484 -32.23 -1.61 4.37
N GLY A 485 -31.49 -1.89 3.30
CA GLY A 485 -31.99 -1.95 1.91
C GLY A 485 -32.93 -3.11 1.59
N GLY A 486 -33.08 -4.08 2.50
CA GLY A 486 -33.83 -5.31 2.24
C GLY A 486 -33.13 -6.22 1.23
N PRO A 487 -33.81 -7.29 0.74
CA PRO A 487 -33.17 -8.27 -0.14
C PRO A 487 -32.71 -7.68 -1.46
N VAL A 488 -31.42 -7.81 -1.76
CA VAL A 488 -30.84 -7.39 -3.04
C VAL A 488 -31.03 -8.50 -4.08
N LEU A 489 -31.56 -8.12 -5.24
CA LEU A 489 -31.95 -9.03 -6.31
C LEU A 489 -30.96 -9.05 -7.47
N ASN A 490 -30.24 -7.95 -7.68
CA ASN A 490 -29.20 -7.84 -8.70
C ASN A 490 -28.09 -6.91 -8.22
N LEU A 491 -26.89 -7.15 -8.73
CA LEU A 491 -25.70 -6.35 -8.49
C LEU A 491 -25.09 -5.93 -9.83
N ARG A 492 -24.60 -4.70 -9.87
CA ARG A 492 -23.91 -4.12 -11.01
C ARG A 492 -22.65 -3.40 -10.51
N PHE A 493 -21.54 -3.72 -11.15
CA PHE A 493 -20.23 -3.11 -10.92
C PHE A 493 -19.90 -2.26 -12.14
N ASP A 494 -19.76 -0.95 -11.94
CA ASP A 494 -19.32 -0.04 -12.99
C ASP A 494 -17.83 0.23 -12.76
N PRO A 495 -16.92 -0.29 -13.59
CA PRO A 495 -15.48 -0.28 -13.31
C PRO A 495 -14.84 1.11 -13.40
N ASN A 496 -15.43 2.02 -14.16
CA ASN A 496 -15.00 3.41 -14.32
C ASN A 496 -16.16 4.26 -14.89
N GLU A 497 -16.02 5.60 -14.86
CA GLU A 497 -16.87 6.48 -15.66
C GLU A 497 -16.29 6.65 -17.06
N ASN A 498 -17.17 6.79 -18.04
CA ASN A 498 -16.79 6.79 -19.45
C ASN A 498 -16.61 8.20 -20.02
N ILE A 499 -15.89 9.02 -19.26
CA ILE A 499 -15.62 10.43 -19.58
C ILE A 499 -14.13 10.68 -19.90
N MET A 500 -13.31 9.63 -19.87
CA MET A 500 -11.89 9.70 -20.22
C MET A 500 -11.68 9.98 -21.72
N GLY A 501 -10.67 10.80 -22.01
CA GLY A 501 -10.21 11.06 -23.39
C GLY A 501 -9.47 9.90 -24.05
N GLN A 502 -9.23 8.80 -23.34
CA GLN A 502 -8.46 7.65 -23.81
C GLN A 502 -9.13 6.32 -23.46
N THR A 503 -8.83 5.28 -24.24
CA THR A 503 -9.22 3.91 -23.89
C THR A 503 -8.44 3.47 -22.67
N MET A 504 -9.12 2.87 -21.69
CA MET A 504 -8.50 2.32 -20.49
C MET A 504 -8.65 0.80 -20.48
N HIS A 505 -7.51 0.13 -20.35
CA HIS A 505 -7.44 -1.30 -20.10
C HIS A 505 -7.59 -1.57 -18.62
N GLN A 506 -8.32 -2.61 -18.23
CA GLN A 506 -8.51 -3.00 -16.84
C GLN A 506 -8.54 -4.52 -16.72
N ASP A 507 -8.04 -5.00 -15.59
CA ASP A 507 -8.10 -6.40 -15.20
C ASP A 507 -8.78 -6.52 -13.83
N ILE A 508 -9.71 -7.47 -13.69
CA ILE A 508 -10.30 -7.86 -12.41
C ILE A 508 -9.99 -9.33 -12.18
N ASP A 509 -9.39 -9.64 -11.04
CA ASP A 509 -9.13 -11.02 -10.61
C ASP A 509 -10.38 -11.55 -9.87
N TRP A 510 -10.84 -10.86 -8.84
CA TRP A 510 -12.02 -11.29 -8.11
C TRP A 510 -12.82 -10.14 -7.51
N ILE A 511 -14.10 -10.41 -7.27
CA ILE A 511 -15.02 -9.59 -6.47
C ILE A 511 -15.62 -10.49 -5.39
N ARG A 512 -15.70 -10.00 -4.15
CA ARG A 512 -16.24 -10.73 -3.01
C ARG A 512 -17.24 -9.88 -2.24
N LEU A 513 -18.26 -10.54 -1.74
CA LEU A 513 -19.24 -9.96 -0.84
C LEU A 513 -19.36 -10.88 0.37
N THR A 514 -18.74 -10.49 1.48
CA THR A 514 -18.54 -11.37 2.62
C THR A 514 -19.35 -10.94 3.83
N LYS A 515 -19.74 -11.93 4.64
CA LYS A 515 -20.24 -11.70 5.99
C LYS A 515 -19.10 -11.32 6.92
N MET A 516 -19.44 -10.70 8.04
CA MET A 516 -18.54 -10.67 9.19
C MET A 516 -18.25 -12.11 9.65
N ASP A 517 -17.04 -12.36 10.15
CA ASP A 517 -16.75 -13.62 10.83
C ASP A 517 -17.68 -13.80 12.04
N GLU A 518 -18.18 -15.01 12.24
CA GLU A 518 -19.05 -15.34 13.36
C GLU A 518 -18.39 -16.37 14.29
N ALA A 519 -18.47 -16.11 15.59
CA ALA A 519 -18.07 -17.02 16.64
C ALA A 519 -19.27 -17.34 17.52
N THR A 520 -19.67 -18.61 17.59
CA THR A 520 -20.68 -19.05 18.56
C THR A 520 -20.06 -19.10 19.94
N ARG A 521 -20.67 -18.41 20.91
CA ARG A 521 -20.20 -18.40 22.29
C ARG A 521 -20.05 -19.82 22.84
N GLY A 522 -18.91 -20.08 23.46
CA GLY A 522 -18.56 -21.41 23.98
C GLY A 522 -18.05 -22.39 22.93
N LYS A 523 -17.90 -21.95 21.67
CA LYS A 523 -17.13 -22.64 20.64
C LYS A 523 -15.77 -21.97 20.46
N VAL A 524 -14.86 -22.75 19.91
CA VAL A 524 -13.53 -22.25 19.57
C VAL A 524 -13.61 -21.47 18.25
N PHE A 525 -13.03 -20.28 18.21
CA PHE A 525 -12.88 -19.49 16.99
C PHE A 525 -11.40 -19.45 16.57
N PRO A 526 -11.05 -19.80 15.31
CA PRO A 526 -9.68 -19.72 14.83
C PRO A 526 -9.32 -18.26 14.47
N ILE A 527 -8.28 -17.74 15.11
CA ILE A 527 -7.60 -16.49 14.74
C ILE A 527 -6.39 -16.88 13.90
N VAL A 528 -6.23 -16.30 12.72
CA VAL A 528 -5.10 -16.60 11.82
C VAL A 528 -4.32 -15.31 11.59
N VAL A 529 -3.01 -15.37 11.89
CA VAL A 529 -2.12 -14.21 11.84
C VAL A 529 -0.88 -14.55 11.03
N THR A 530 -0.43 -13.63 10.20
CA THR A 530 0.88 -13.63 9.53
C THR A 530 1.78 -12.57 10.14
N LEU A 531 3.09 -12.79 10.00
CA LEU A 531 4.11 -11.83 10.41
C LEU A 531 5.07 -11.57 9.24
N ASN A 532 5.53 -10.32 9.14
CA ASN A 532 6.60 -9.93 8.21
C ASN A 532 8.01 -10.41 8.65
N ILE A 533 8.12 -11.07 9.80
CA ILE A 533 9.33 -11.71 10.33
C ILE A 533 9.03 -13.16 10.75
N PRO A 534 10.05 -14.04 10.84
CA PRO A 534 9.89 -15.37 11.38
C PRO A 534 9.33 -15.37 12.81
N TRP A 535 8.36 -16.26 13.09
CA TRP A 535 7.79 -16.43 14.44
C TRP A 535 8.83 -16.76 15.52
N SER A 536 9.98 -17.32 15.15
CA SER A 536 11.10 -17.62 16.04
C SER A 536 11.83 -16.38 16.57
N GLU A 537 11.66 -15.24 15.94
CA GLU A 537 12.27 -13.96 16.35
C GLU A 537 11.42 -13.22 17.41
N LEU A 538 10.17 -13.67 17.63
CA LEU A 538 9.35 -13.15 18.71
C LEU A 538 9.78 -13.71 20.06
N VAL A 539 9.99 -12.81 21.02
CA VAL A 539 10.17 -13.13 22.44
C VAL A 539 8.82 -13.36 23.12
N SER A 540 7.80 -12.58 22.75
CA SER A 540 6.45 -12.75 23.26
C SER A 540 5.40 -12.32 22.23
N ASN A 541 4.20 -12.87 22.39
CA ASN A 541 3.00 -12.45 21.70
C ASN A 541 1.81 -12.61 22.65
N THR A 542 1.00 -11.55 22.75
CA THR A 542 -0.24 -11.58 23.54
C THR A 542 -1.37 -11.13 22.63
N LEU A 543 -2.45 -11.90 22.63
CA LEU A 543 -3.66 -11.57 21.89
C LEU A 543 -4.70 -10.94 22.82
N TYR A 544 -5.37 -9.92 22.30
CA TYR A 544 -6.45 -9.20 22.94
C TYR A 544 -7.68 -9.16 22.03
N TYR A 545 -8.83 -8.88 22.61
CA TYR A 545 -10.03 -8.54 21.88
C TYR A 545 -10.61 -7.24 22.45
N THR A 546 -11.14 -6.40 21.56
CA THR A 546 -11.63 -5.06 21.94
C THR A 546 -12.85 -4.66 21.11
N THR A 547 -13.74 -3.86 21.69
CA THR A 547 -14.79 -3.16 20.92
C THR A 547 -14.33 -1.81 20.37
N ASN A 548 -13.12 -1.36 20.75
CA ASN A 548 -12.58 -0.07 20.37
C ASN A 548 -11.08 -0.21 20.03
N VAL A 549 -10.72 -0.10 18.75
CA VAL A 549 -9.33 -0.23 18.29
C VAL A 549 -8.39 0.83 18.87
N SER A 550 -8.91 1.96 19.38
CA SER A 550 -8.11 2.95 20.12
C SER A 550 -7.76 2.51 21.55
N ASP A 551 -8.39 1.44 22.05
CA ASP A 551 -8.09 0.75 23.31
C ASP A 551 -7.86 -0.74 23.02
N PRO A 552 -6.72 -1.10 22.38
CA PRO A 552 -6.52 -2.42 21.79
C PRO A 552 -6.35 -3.55 22.80
N ASP A 553 -6.00 -3.22 24.05
CA ASP A 553 -5.65 -4.19 25.09
C ASP A 553 -6.80 -4.43 26.09
N GLN A 554 -8.05 -4.10 25.70
CA GLN A 554 -9.24 -4.11 26.56
C GLN A 554 -9.47 -5.45 27.28
N SER A 555 -9.25 -6.58 26.60
CA SER A 555 -9.46 -7.91 27.17
C SER A 555 -8.53 -8.96 26.55
N VAL A 556 -7.91 -9.80 27.37
CA VAL A 556 -6.98 -10.84 26.89
C VAL A 556 -7.75 -12.01 26.27
N VAL A 557 -7.34 -12.42 25.07
CA VAL A 557 -7.83 -13.63 24.39
C VAL A 557 -7.46 -14.86 25.21
N GLN A 558 -8.46 -15.63 25.63
CA GLN A 558 -8.25 -16.91 26.30
C GLN A 558 -8.02 -18.00 25.24
N LEU A 559 -6.79 -18.50 25.16
CA LEU A 559 -6.46 -19.59 24.24
C LEU A 559 -7.08 -20.91 24.70
N TYR A 560 -7.70 -21.63 23.77
CA TYR A 560 -8.20 -22.97 23.99
C TYR A 560 -7.03 -23.92 24.26
N THR A 561 -7.03 -24.54 25.43
CA THR A 561 -6.17 -25.66 25.76
C THR A 561 -6.98 -26.94 25.63
N SER A 562 -6.52 -27.87 24.79
CA SER A 562 -7.17 -29.18 24.72
C SER A 562 -7.08 -29.84 26.11
N PRO A 563 -8.15 -30.45 26.63
CA PRO A 563 -8.11 -31.13 27.91
C PRO A 563 -6.96 -32.14 27.96
N THR A 564 -6.00 -31.93 28.85
CA THR A 564 -4.90 -32.86 29.11
C THR A 564 -5.45 -34.07 29.88
N GLY A 565 -6.02 -35.02 29.14
CA GLY A 565 -6.58 -36.22 29.75
C GLY A 565 -7.37 -37.09 28.77
N ALA A 566 -6.70 -37.69 27.77
CA ALA A 566 -7.23 -38.92 27.20
C ALA A 566 -6.85 -40.08 28.14
N PRO A 567 -7.82 -40.85 28.68
CA PRO A 567 -7.49 -42.08 29.40
C PRO A 567 -6.71 -43.01 28.46
N SER A 568 -5.70 -43.69 28.99
CA SER A 568 -4.83 -44.65 28.31
C SER A 568 -5.60 -45.76 27.56
N GLY A 569 -6.13 -45.44 26.39
CA GLY A 569 -6.83 -46.36 25.50
C GLY A 569 -6.82 -45.77 24.09
N MET A 570 -6.28 -46.54 23.13
CA MET A 570 -6.15 -46.25 21.69
C MET A 570 -6.48 -44.82 21.26
N LEU A 571 -5.42 -44.05 20.99
CA LEU A 571 -5.53 -42.86 20.16
C LEU A 571 -5.91 -43.30 18.74
N VAL A 572 -7.20 -43.31 18.44
CA VAL A 572 -7.68 -43.30 17.07
C VAL A 572 -7.49 -41.87 16.58
N TYR A 573 -6.39 -41.62 15.88
CA TYR A 573 -6.27 -40.45 15.03
C TYR A 573 -7.26 -40.63 13.89
N LEU A 574 -8.51 -40.21 14.09
CA LEU A 574 -9.35 -39.91 12.95
C LEU A 574 -8.61 -38.77 12.23
N PRO A 575 -8.23 -38.92 10.95
CA PRO A 575 -7.87 -37.74 10.18
C PRO A 575 -9.04 -36.79 10.35
N LEU A 576 -8.78 -35.61 10.90
CA LEU A 576 -9.71 -34.52 10.81
C LEU A 576 -9.78 -34.21 9.32
N VAL A 577 -10.66 -34.92 8.62
CA VAL A 577 -11.17 -34.47 7.34
C VAL A 577 -12.03 -33.29 7.73
N THR A 578 -11.40 -32.13 7.92
CA THR A 578 -12.09 -30.88 7.66
C THR A 578 -12.51 -31.07 6.21
N THR A 579 -13.80 -31.26 5.97
CA THR A 579 -14.32 -30.97 4.65
C THR A 579 -13.86 -29.55 4.38
N GLN A 580 -12.83 -29.39 3.53
CA GLN A 580 -12.57 -28.18 2.79
C GLN A 580 -13.82 -27.94 1.93
N ASN A 581 -14.93 -27.61 2.57
CA ASN A 581 -16.06 -27.04 1.90
C ASN A 581 -15.62 -25.60 1.64
N SER A 582 -14.97 -25.44 0.49
CA SER A 582 -15.25 -24.35 -0.46
C SER A 582 -15.62 -23.03 0.21
N GLY A 583 -14.59 -22.23 0.55
CA GLY A 583 -14.74 -20.84 1.00
C GLY A 583 -13.83 -20.38 2.15
N GLY A 584 -13.08 -21.27 2.80
CA GLY A 584 -12.13 -20.88 3.86
C GLY A 584 -10.79 -20.42 3.30
N ILE A 585 -10.25 -19.31 3.80
CA ILE A 585 -8.88 -18.84 3.49
C ILE A 585 -7.88 -19.96 3.79
N ILE A 586 -7.09 -20.36 2.78
CA ILE A 586 -5.90 -21.18 2.98
C ILE A 586 -4.87 -20.27 3.64
N PRO A 587 -4.42 -20.55 4.87
CA PRO A 587 -3.44 -19.69 5.54
C PRO A 587 -2.19 -19.56 4.65
N SER A 588 -1.68 -18.34 4.51
CA SER A 588 -0.47 -18.16 3.74
C SER A 588 0.73 -18.86 4.40
N SER A 589 1.80 -19.05 3.63
CA SER A 589 3.04 -19.61 4.15
C SER A 589 3.58 -18.71 5.26
N GLY A 590 3.76 -19.26 6.46
CA GLY A 590 4.21 -18.50 7.63
C GLY A 590 3.08 -18.01 8.55
N SER A 591 1.82 -18.31 8.25
CA SER A 591 0.71 -18.06 9.18
C SER A 591 0.78 -18.93 10.44
N ARG A 592 0.29 -18.39 11.56
CA ARG A 592 0.01 -19.14 12.79
C ARG A 592 -1.46 -19.02 13.14
N THR A 593 -2.06 -20.15 13.52
CA THR A 593 -3.44 -20.21 14.01
C THR A 593 -3.46 -20.26 15.54
N PHE A 594 -4.23 -19.37 16.13
CA PHE A 594 -4.57 -19.38 17.55
C PHE A 594 -6.05 -19.75 17.71
N TYR A 595 -6.35 -20.58 18.69
CA TYR A 595 -7.72 -21.03 18.93
C TYR A 595 -8.30 -20.27 20.11
N TRP A 596 -9.20 -19.32 19.85
CA TRP A 596 -9.84 -18.50 20.88
C TRP A 596 -11.01 -19.25 21.54
N ASN A 597 -10.95 -19.42 22.85
CA ASN A 597 -12.08 -19.89 23.65
C ASN A 597 -13.04 -18.73 23.94
N THR A 598 -14.20 -18.73 23.28
CA THR A 598 -15.20 -17.67 23.41
C THR A 598 -16.20 -17.89 24.56
N GLY A 599 -16.03 -18.91 25.41
CA GLY A 599 -17.04 -19.26 26.44
C GLY A 599 -17.36 -18.13 27.43
N ALA A 600 -16.35 -17.36 27.81
CA ALA A 600 -16.49 -16.23 28.73
C ALA A 600 -16.82 -14.89 28.04
N VAL A 601 -16.87 -14.86 26.71
CA VAL A 601 -17.03 -13.63 25.93
C VAL A 601 -18.52 -13.32 25.79
N SER A 602 -18.90 -12.07 26.10
CA SER A 602 -20.27 -11.61 25.90
C SER A 602 -20.59 -11.49 24.40
N PRO A 603 -21.86 -11.61 23.99
CA PRO A 603 -22.25 -11.34 22.61
C PRO A 603 -21.92 -9.89 22.21
N GLY A 604 -21.41 -9.69 21.00
CA GLY A 604 -20.95 -8.38 20.50
C GLY A 604 -20.05 -8.49 19.28
N GLU A 605 -19.59 -7.35 18.77
CA GLU A 605 -18.57 -7.27 17.71
C GLU A 605 -17.22 -6.91 18.32
N TYR A 606 -16.18 -7.69 18.04
CA TYR A 606 -14.86 -7.51 18.64
C TYR A 606 -13.77 -7.56 17.58
N TYR A 607 -12.86 -6.59 17.60
CA TYR A 607 -11.59 -6.66 16.91
C TYR A 607 -10.62 -7.53 17.69
N ILE A 608 -9.76 -8.26 16.99
CA ILE A 608 -8.68 -9.03 17.62
C ILE A 608 -7.38 -8.25 17.45
N CYS A 609 -6.64 -8.05 18.53
CA CYS A 609 -5.38 -7.33 18.52
C CYS A 609 -4.24 -8.21 19.03
N MET A 610 -3.02 -7.94 18.57
CA MET A 610 -1.81 -8.68 18.94
C MET A 610 -0.69 -7.69 19.27
N THR A 611 -0.16 -7.78 20.48
CA THR A 611 1.10 -7.12 20.85
C THR A 611 2.24 -8.10 20.61
N THR A 612 3.26 -7.65 19.88
CA THR A 612 4.46 -8.42 19.59
C THR A 612 5.64 -7.88 20.39
N SER A 613 6.65 -8.71 20.66
CA SER A 613 7.94 -8.22 21.17
C SER A 613 9.09 -9.04 20.61
N THR A 614 10.22 -8.41 20.34
CA THR A 614 11.46 -9.06 19.89
C THR A 614 12.53 -8.92 20.97
N SER A 615 13.75 -9.39 20.68
CA SER A 615 14.92 -9.14 21.54
C SER A 615 15.26 -7.66 21.70
N PHE A 616 14.72 -6.78 20.84
CA PHE A 616 14.95 -5.34 20.90
C PHE A 616 13.92 -4.58 21.75
N GLY A 617 12.84 -5.25 22.18
CA GLY A 617 11.83 -4.65 23.05
C GLY A 617 10.39 -4.97 22.64
N ALA A 618 9.45 -4.27 23.27
CA ALA A 618 8.04 -4.33 22.91
C ALA A 618 7.83 -3.69 21.54
N GLY A 619 7.19 -4.44 20.64
CA GLY A 619 6.68 -3.93 19.38
C GLY A 619 5.30 -3.29 19.55
N PRO A 620 4.78 -2.69 18.48
CA PRO A 620 3.44 -2.11 18.47
C PRO A 620 2.34 -3.20 18.56
N THR A 621 1.13 -2.76 18.90
CA THR A 621 -0.08 -3.58 18.87
C THR A 621 -0.77 -3.41 17.52
N TYR A 622 -1.08 -4.53 16.86
CA TYR A 622 -1.83 -4.56 15.59
C TYR A 622 -3.21 -5.15 15.82
N CYS A 623 -4.24 -4.55 15.26
CA CYS A 623 -5.60 -5.09 15.28
C CYS A 623 -6.03 -5.61 13.90
N SER A 624 -6.96 -6.56 13.90
CA SER A 624 -7.67 -7.01 12.70
C SER A 624 -8.40 -5.84 12.06
N GLU A 625 -8.54 -5.88 10.74
CA GLU A 625 -9.24 -4.81 10.00
C GLU A 625 -10.77 -4.97 10.08
N ALA A 626 -11.22 -6.22 10.26
CA ALA A 626 -12.62 -6.54 10.50
C ALA A 626 -12.82 -7.12 11.92
N PRO A 627 -13.94 -6.83 12.60
CA PRO A 627 -14.34 -7.51 13.81
C PRO A 627 -14.87 -8.93 13.53
N VAL A 628 -14.97 -9.71 14.61
CA VAL A 628 -15.73 -10.97 14.69
C VAL A 628 -16.99 -10.75 15.54
N SER A 629 -18.13 -11.27 15.07
CA SER A 629 -19.40 -11.28 15.79
C SER A 629 -19.47 -12.48 16.72
N VAL A 630 -19.47 -12.25 18.03
CA VAL A 630 -19.72 -13.29 19.04
C VAL A 630 -21.22 -13.34 19.32
N ARG A 631 -21.83 -14.52 19.21
CA ARG A 631 -23.28 -14.73 19.41
C ARG A 631 -23.60 -15.88 20.35
#